data_AF-A0A2V1DFM6-F1
#
_entry.id   AF-A0A2V1DFM6-F1
#
_cell.length_a   1.000
_cell.length_b   1.000
_cell.length_c   1.000
_cell.angle_alpha   90.00
_cell.angle_beta   90.00
_cell.angle_gamma   90.00
#
_symmetry.space_group_name_H-M   'P 1'
#
loop_
_entity.id
_entity.type
_entity.pdbx_description
1 polymer ?
#
loop_
_entity_poly.entity_id
_entity_poly.type
_entity_poly.pdbx_seq_one_letter_code
_entity_poly.pdbx_strand_id
1 'polypeptide(L)'
;MSQFRYKALDTSRSIRLLQFLKGPKPVCNMITVEVEKAPPYVALSYTWGEKMLSNQIQVNGQMIPITANLGDAVGAIYEYARERNMMLWADSICINQADIQERSQQVRLMNTIYRSAEIVAIWLGAAADE
;
A
#
# COMPACT_ATOMS: atom_id res chain seq x y z
N MET A 1 -7.04 7.22 -20.00
CA MET A 1 -7.33 7.06 -18.56
C MET A 1 -6.46 8.05 -17.81
N SER A 2 -7.00 8.85 -16.89
CA SER A 2 -6.20 9.78 -16.09
C SER A 2 -5.34 9.02 -15.08
N GLN A 3 -4.04 9.27 -15.08
CA GLN A 3 -3.11 8.72 -14.08
C GLN A 3 -3.48 9.23 -12.69
N PHE A 4 -3.43 8.36 -11.67
CA PHE A 4 -3.61 8.76 -10.28
C PHE A 4 -2.61 9.86 -9.92
N ARG A 5 -3.10 10.94 -9.29
CA ARG A 5 -2.26 12.11 -8.98
C ARG A 5 -1.87 12.09 -7.52
N TYR A 6 -0.61 11.74 -7.26
CA TYR A 6 -0.01 11.84 -5.94
C TYR A 6 0.13 13.30 -5.50
N LYS A 7 -0.20 13.59 -4.24
CA LYS A 7 0.26 14.82 -3.57
C LYS A 7 1.71 14.62 -3.17
N ALA A 8 2.56 15.65 -3.35
CA ALA A 8 3.95 15.61 -2.89
C ALA A 8 4.02 15.27 -1.39
N LEU A 9 5.07 14.56 -1.00
CA LEU A 9 5.36 14.30 0.40
C LEU A 9 5.87 15.58 1.06
N ASP A 10 5.35 15.90 2.25
CA ASP A 10 5.66 17.14 2.94
C ASP A 10 7.12 17.17 3.44
N THR A 11 7.64 16.00 3.82
CA THR A 11 9.01 15.82 4.32
C THR A 11 9.65 14.54 3.79
N SER A 12 10.97 14.43 3.90
CA SER A 12 11.72 13.21 3.53
C SER A 12 11.39 11.99 4.41
N ARG A 13 10.67 12.20 5.53
CA ARG A 13 10.21 11.16 6.47
C ARG A 13 8.71 10.89 6.36
N SER A 14 8.02 11.57 5.46
CA SER A 14 6.60 11.35 5.22
C SER A 14 6.39 10.05 4.44
N ILE A 15 5.33 9.34 4.77
CA ILE A 15 4.85 8.14 4.09
C ILE A 15 3.37 8.27 3.78
N ARG A 16 2.90 7.54 2.78
CA ARG A 16 1.47 7.40 2.52
C ARG A 16 0.95 6.09 3.10
N LEU A 17 -0.24 6.13 3.67
CA LEU A 17 -0.91 4.97 4.24
C LEU A 17 -2.33 4.88 3.69
N LEU A 18 -2.80 3.66 3.45
CA LEU A 18 -4.13 3.36 2.96
C LEU A 18 -5.05 3.05 4.13
N GLN A 19 -6.15 3.77 4.25
CA GLN A 19 -7.24 3.49 5.17
C GLN A 19 -8.36 2.78 4.41
N PHE A 20 -8.63 1.53 4.75
CA PHE A 20 -9.76 0.81 4.17
C PHE A 20 -11.10 1.39 4.63
N LEU A 21 -12.01 1.60 3.67
CA LEU A 21 -13.40 1.93 3.93
C LEU A 21 -14.19 0.65 4.23
N LYS A 22 -15.28 0.79 5.00
CA LYS A 22 -16.24 -0.29 5.22
C LYS A 22 -16.96 -0.61 3.91
N GLY A 23 -17.03 -1.89 3.55
CA GLY A 23 -17.76 -2.34 2.37
C GLY A 23 -17.36 -3.76 1.98
N PRO A 24 -17.94 -4.30 0.90
CA PRO A 24 -17.62 -5.63 0.40
C PRO A 24 -16.34 -5.69 -0.45
N LYS A 25 -15.65 -4.56 -0.65
CA LYS A 25 -14.47 -4.43 -1.53
C LYS A 25 -13.42 -3.51 -0.90
N PRO A 26 -12.13 -3.73 -1.18
CA PRO A 26 -11.03 -2.89 -0.69
C PRO A 26 -10.99 -1.53 -1.38
N VAL A 27 -11.87 -0.62 -0.96
CA VAL A 27 -11.82 0.80 -1.31
C VAL A 27 -11.07 1.52 -0.21
N CYS A 28 -10.16 2.43 -0.58
CA CYS A 28 -9.28 3.10 0.37
C CYS A 28 -9.34 4.62 0.27
N ASN A 29 -9.10 5.29 1.39
CA ASN A 29 -8.56 6.64 1.40
C ASN A 29 -7.04 6.59 1.62
N MET A 30 -6.31 7.57 1.10
CA MET A 30 -4.88 7.70 1.32
C MET A 30 -4.59 8.92 2.17
N ILE A 31 -3.82 8.73 3.23
CA ILE A 31 -3.32 9.81 4.09
C ILE A 31 -1.80 9.90 3.99
N THR A 32 -1.26 11.09 4.22
CA THR A 32 0.19 11.32 4.36
C THR A 32 0.49 11.65 5.82
N VAL A 33 1.49 10.98 6.39
CA VAL A 33 1.94 11.17 7.77
C VAL A 33 3.45 11.07 7.85
N GLU A 34 4.08 11.67 8.85
CA GLU A 34 5.47 11.33 9.20
C GLU A 34 5.50 9.90 9.78
N VAL A 35 6.50 9.10 9.38
CA VAL A 35 6.60 7.69 9.82
C VAL A 35 6.63 7.54 11.35
N GLU A 36 7.21 8.51 12.07
CA GLU A 36 7.25 8.52 13.54
C GLU A 36 5.89 8.81 14.21
N LYS A 37 4.96 9.42 13.46
CA LYS A 37 3.62 9.80 13.93
C LYS A 37 2.54 8.95 13.27
N ALA A 38 2.94 7.89 12.58
CA ALA A 38 2.01 7.04 11.88
C ALA A 38 1.03 6.36 12.86
N PRO A 39 -0.27 6.34 12.57
CA PRO A 39 -1.20 5.45 13.29
C PRO A 39 -0.82 3.98 13.01
N PRO A 40 -1.30 3.01 13.82
CA PRO A 40 -1.00 1.59 13.60
C PRO A 40 -1.28 1.15 12.16
N TYR A 41 -0.29 0.51 11.56
CA TYR A 41 -0.36 0.08 10.17
C TYR A 41 0.29 -1.29 9.95
N VAL A 42 -0.23 -1.98 8.94
CA VAL A 42 0.37 -3.19 8.39
C VAL A 42 1.31 -2.79 7.26
N ALA A 43 2.56 -3.20 7.32
CA ALA A 43 3.46 -3.15 6.17
C ALA A 43 3.37 -4.46 5.39
N LEU A 44 2.96 -4.38 4.13
CA LEU A 44 2.81 -5.55 3.26
C LEU A 44 4.13 -5.87 2.57
N SER A 45 4.67 -7.05 2.86
CA SER A 45 5.81 -7.64 2.17
C SER A 45 5.30 -8.68 1.18
N TYR A 46 5.51 -8.43 -0.11
CA TYR A 46 5.03 -9.29 -1.20
C TYR A 46 6.02 -9.19 -2.36
N THR A 47 6.06 -10.23 -3.19
CA THR A 47 6.81 -10.17 -4.44
C THR A 47 6.05 -9.31 -5.44
N TRP A 48 6.73 -8.44 -6.18
CA TRP A 48 6.04 -7.59 -7.15
C TRP A 48 5.40 -8.39 -8.30
N GLY A 49 5.77 -9.67 -8.45
CA GLY A 49 5.17 -10.62 -9.38
C GLY A 49 5.44 -10.27 -10.85
N GLU A 50 4.65 -10.84 -11.75
CA GLU A 50 4.64 -10.45 -13.15
C GLU A 50 4.26 -8.98 -13.30
N LYS A 51 4.93 -8.27 -14.21
CA LYS A 51 4.74 -6.82 -14.42
C LYS A 51 3.39 -6.44 -15.03
N MET A 52 2.53 -7.41 -15.32
CA MET A 52 1.25 -7.15 -15.95
C MET A 52 0.25 -6.58 -14.93
N LEU A 53 -0.13 -5.33 -15.13
CA LEU A 53 -1.18 -4.67 -14.37
C LEU A 53 -2.54 -5.20 -14.86
N SER A 54 -3.06 -6.22 -14.18
CA SER A 54 -4.29 -6.94 -14.54
C SER A 54 -5.44 -6.69 -13.55
N ASN A 55 -5.20 -5.93 -12.48
CA ASN A 55 -6.21 -5.60 -11.47
C ASN A 55 -6.17 -4.11 -11.13
N GLN A 56 -7.08 -3.65 -10.27
CA GLN A 56 -7.19 -2.24 -9.87
C GLN A 56 -7.74 -2.09 -8.45
N ILE A 57 -7.28 -1.08 -7.76
CA ILE A 57 -7.78 -0.68 -6.44
C ILE A 57 -8.27 0.76 -6.48
N GLN A 58 -9.38 1.06 -5.80
CA GLN A 58 -9.92 2.40 -5.72
C GLN A 58 -9.32 3.13 -4.52
N VAL A 59 -8.60 4.23 -4.77
CA VAL A 59 -7.98 5.08 -3.75
C VAL A 59 -8.43 6.52 -3.95
N ASN A 60 -8.99 7.17 -2.92
CA ASN A 60 -9.49 8.55 -3.00
C ASN A 60 -10.48 8.77 -4.17
N GLY A 61 -11.29 7.76 -4.49
CA GLY A 61 -12.24 7.83 -5.62
C GLY A 61 -11.63 7.59 -7.01
N GLN A 62 -10.32 7.32 -7.11
CA GLN A 62 -9.61 7.08 -8.36
C GLN A 62 -9.11 5.63 -8.45
N MET A 63 -9.15 5.04 -9.64
CA MET A 63 -8.64 3.69 -9.86
C MET A 63 -7.12 3.71 -10.07
N ILE A 64 -6.40 2.93 -9.28
CA ILE A 64 -4.97 2.68 -9.43
C ILE A 64 -4.79 1.27 -9.98
N PRO A 65 -4.18 1.09 -11.16
CA PRO A 65 -3.83 -0.22 -11.68
C PRO A 65 -2.78 -0.89 -10.79
N ILE A 66 -2.98 -2.17 -10.48
CA ILE A 66 -2.07 -2.98 -9.66
C ILE A 66 -1.87 -4.35 -10.31
N THR A 67 -0.83 -5.07 -9.89
CA THR A 67 -0.63 -6.46 -10.31
C THR A 67 -1.68 -7.37 -9.67
N ALA A 68 -1.97 -8.52 -10.29
CA ALA A 68 -2.83 -9.54 -9.68
C ALA A 68 -2.34 -9.93 -8.29
N ASN A 69 -1.03 -10.17 -8.13
CA ASN A 69 -0.45 -10.60 -6.86
C ASN A 69 -0.68 -9.59 -5.72
N LEU A 70 -0.57 -8.29 -6.00
CA LEU A 70 -0.90 -7.28 -5.01
C LEU A 70 -2.40 -7.22 -4.73
N GLY A 71 -3.23 -7.39 -5.75
CA GLY A 71 -4.68 -7.47 -5.59
C GLY A 71 -5.09 -8.59 -4.63
N ASP A 72 -4.50 -9.78 -4.80
CA ASP A 72 -4.75 -10.94 -3.94
C ASP A 72 -4.23 -10.70 -2.52
N ALA A 73 -3.01 -10.18 -2.38
CA ALA A 73 -2.43 -9.84 -1.08
C ALA A 73 -3.27 -8.80 -0.31
N VAL A 74 -3.75 -7.75 -1.00
CA VAL A 74 -4.65 -6.74 -0.44
C VAL A 74 -5.99 -7.37 -0.05
N GLY A 75 -6.55 -8.23 -0.91
CA GLY A 75 -7.79 -8.95 -0.62
C GLY A 75 -7.68 -9.83 0.63
N ALA A 76 -6.58 -10.56 0.77
CA ALA A 76 -6.33 -11.45 1.90
C ALA A 76 -6.19 -10.71 3.24
N ILE A 77 -5.61 -9.50 3.25
CA ILE A 77 -5.43 -8.69 4.46
C ILE A 77 -6.60 -7.72 4.73
N TYR A 78 -7.50 -7.52 3.76
CA TYR A 78 -8.53 -6.49 3.81
C TYR A 78 -9.41 -6.59 5.06
N GLU A 79 -10.03 -7.74 5.30
CA GLU A 79 -10.95 -7.92 6.44
C GLU A 79 -10.21 -7.74 7.78
N TYR A 80 -9.02 -8.33 7.88
CA TYR A 80 -8.18 -8.22 9.08
C TYR A 80 -7.85 -6.77 9.43
N ALA A 81 -7.38 -5.99 8.46
CA ALA A 81 -6.99 -4.60 8.65
C ALA A 81 -8.21 -3.70 8.89
N ARG A 82 -9.29 -3.91 8.13
CA ARG A 82 -10.55 -3.16 8.25
C ARG A 82 -11.20 -3.32 9.63
N GLU A 83 -11.31 -4.54 10.14
CA GLU A 83 -11.94 -4.82 11.44
C GLU A 83 -11.17 -4.23 12.61
N ARG A 84 -9.84 -4.12 12.48
CA ARG A 84 -8.95 -3.53 13.48
C ARG A 84 -8.69 -2.03 13.28
N ASN A 85 -9.32 -1.43 12.26
CA ASN A 85 -9.08 -0.04 11.86
C ASN A 85 -7.56 0.25 11.67
N MET A 86 -6.83 -0.73 11.15
CA MET A 86 -5.41 -0.58 10.83
C MET A 86 -5.24 -0.02 9.44
N MET A 87 -4.22 0.81 9.27
CA MET A 87 -3.82 1.27 7.95
C MET A 87 -3.01 0.19 7.22
N LEU A 88 -2.86 0.34 5.91
CA LEU A 88 -2.00 -0.51 5.10
C LEU A 88 -0.93 0.34 4.41
N TRP A 89 0.31 -0.15 4.41
CA TRP A 89 1.38 0.32 3.56
C TRP A 89 1.75 -0.76 2.54
N ALA A 90 1.65 -0.44 1.25
CA ALA A 90 2.12 -1.28 0.15
C ALA A 90 2.90 -0.40 -0.83
N ASP A 91 4.18 -0.70 -1.03
CA ASP A 91 5.14 0.13 -1.75
C ASP A 91 4.67 0.63 -3.13
N SER A 92 4.10 -0.24 -3.96
CA SER A 92 3.67 0.10 -5.32
C SER A 92 2.47 1.06 -5.38
N ILE A 93 1.71 1.19 -4.28
CA ILE A 93 0.57 2.12 -4.16
C ILE A 93 0.97 3.34 -3.34
N CYS A 94 1.68 3.17 -2.22
CA CYS A 94 2.00 4.27 -1.31
C CYS A 94 3.14 5.17 -1.82
N ILE A 95 3.99 4.65 -2.70
CA ILE A 95 5.10 5.38 -3.31
C ILE A 95 4.74 5.73 -4.76
N ASN A 96 4.96 6.99 -5.13
CA ASN A 96 4.85 7.41 -6.52
C ASN A 96 6.02 6.83 -7.35
N GLN A 97 5.78 5.67 -7.97
CA GLN A 97 6.80 4.93 -8.72
C GLN A 97 7.36 5.68 -9.94
N ALA A 98 6.64 6.70 -10.44
CA ALA A 98 7.06 7.54 -11.56
C ALA A 98 8.01 8.68 -11.12
N ASP A 99 8.02 9.03 -9.83
CA ASP A 99 8.92 10.03 -9.28
C ASP A 99 10.17 9.34 -8.72
N ILE A 100 11.28 9.45 -9.45
CA ILE A 100 12.56 8.81 -9.09
C ILE A 100 13.11 9.37 -7.77
N GLN A 101 12.92 10.67 -7.51
CA GLN A 101 13.40 11.29 -6.27
C GLN A 101 12.62 10.76 -5.08
N GLU A 102 11.28 10.77 -5.17
CA GLU A 102 10.40 10.23 -4.14
C GLU A 102 10.69 8.74 -3.91
N ARG A 103 10.73 7.94 -4.98
CA ARG A 103 11.02 6.50 -4.88
C ARG A 103 12.35 6.24 -4.17
N SER A 104 13.40 6.99 -4.52
CA SER A 104 14.72 6.83 -3.89
C SER A 104 14.70 7.23 -2.41
N GLN A 105 13.94 8.28 -2.05
CA GLN A 105 13.74 8.66 -0.65
C GLN A 105 13.01 7.58 0.14
N GLN A 106 11.90 7.06 -0.40
CA GLN A 106 11.09 6.03 0.25
C GLN A 106 11.86 4.71 0.40
N VAL A 107 12.65 4.30 -0.61
CA VAL A 107 13.51 3.12 -0.51
C VAL A 107 14.52 3.24 0.64
N ARG A 108 15.14 4.42 0.84
CA ARG A 108 16.02 4.66 2.00
C ARG A 108 15.26 4.61 3.33
N LEU A 109 13.97 4.93 3.33
CA LEU A 109 13.13 4.91 4.52
C LEU A 109 12.54 3.52 4.82
N MET A 110 12.57 2.57 3.89
CA MET A 110 11.91 1.26 4.03
C MET A 110 12.28 0.53 5.33
N ASN A 111 13.54 0.55 5.76
CA ASN A 111 13.93 -0.07 7.04
C ASN A 111 13.12 0.51 8.21
N THR A 112 12.97 1.83 8.27
CA THR A 112 12.15 2.50 9.29
C THR A 112 10.67 2.17 9.11
N ILE A 113 10.15 2.16 7.88
CA ILE A 113 8.75 1.83 7.60
C ILE A 113 8.40 0.42 8.10
N TYR A 114 9.22 -0.58 7.80
CA TYR A 114 8.95 -1.94 8.27
C TYR A 114 9.13 -2.07 9.78
N ARG A 115 10.13 -1.40 10.36
CA ARG A 115 10.39 -1.45 11.81
C ARG A 115 9.32 -0.73 12.63
N SER A 116 8.71 0.32 12.08
CA SER A 116 7.66 1.11 12.72
C SER A 116 6.25 0.55 12.49
N ALA A 117 6.10 -0.46 11.63
CA ALA A 117 4.82 -1.11 11.41
C ALA A 117 4.39 -1.89 12.66
N GLU A 118 3.10 -1.86 12.96
CA GLU A 118 2.52 -2.68 14.03
C GLU A 118 2.61 -4.16 13.65
N ILE A 119 2.39 -4.45 12.36
CA ILE A 119 2.46 -5.80 11.79
C ILE A 119 3.18 -5.73 10.45
N VAL A 120 4.06 -6.70 10.21
CA VAL A 120 4.57 -6.97 8.87
C VAL A 120 3.87 -8.22 8.34
N ALA A 121 3.02 -8.04 7.34
CA ALA A 121 2.30 -9.14 6.70
C ALA A 121 3.12 -9.63 5.49
N ILE A 122 3.46 -10.92 5.48
CA ILE A 122 4.20 -11.54 4.38
C ILE A 122 3.21 -12.30 3.50
N TRP A 123 3.13 -11.92 2.23
CA TRP A 123 2.33 -12.61 1.22
C TRP A 123 3.22 -13.49 0.35
N LEU A 124 2.94 -14.79 0.38
CA LEU A 124 3.70 -15.81 -0.36
C LEU A 124 3.06 -16.20 -1.70
N GLY A 125 1.95 -15.57 -2.07
CA GLY A 125 1.10 -15.99 -3.18
C GLY A 125 -0.16 -16.71 -2.72
N ALA A 126 -1.12 -16.85 -3.63
CA ALA A 126 -2.25 -17.74 -3.40
C ALA A 126 -1.73 -19.17 -3.27
N ALA A 127 -2.39 -19.99 -2.43
CA ALA A 127 -2.11 -21.41 -2.41
C ALA A 127 -2.30 -21.96 -3.83
N ALA A 128 -1.31 -22.71 -4.32
CA ALA A 128 -1.52 -23.47 -5.54
C ALA A 128 -2.55 -24.56 -5.21
N ASP A 129 -3.64 -24.61 -5.98
CA ASP A 129 -4.49 -25.79 -6.01
C ASP A 129 -3.64 -26.91 -6.64
N GLU A 130 -3.38 -27.98 -5.88
CA GLU A 130 -2.72 -29.20 -6.39
C GLU A 130 -3.60 -29.96 -7.39
#